data_AF-A0A8T7GN89-F1
#
_entry.id   AF-A0A8T7GN89-F1
#
_cell.length_a   1.000
_cell.length_b   1.000
_cell.length_c   1.000
_cell.angle_alpha   90.00
_cell.angle_beta   90.00
_cell.angle_gamma   90.00
#
_symmetry.space_group_name_H-M   'P 1'
#
loop_
_entity.id
_entity.type
_entity.pdbx_description
1 polymer ?
#
loop_
_entity_poly.entity_id
_entity_poly.type
_entity_poly.pdbx_seq_one_letter_code
_entity_poly.pdbx_strand_id
1 'polypeptide(L)' 'MAGGDAVRSLLQRRAPDGSYVIPVRNTPEARAVLEEGGVEYEEAGDMLLARLRSRAAAKRLALQLAKRGLLAEP' A
#
# COMPACT_ATOMS: atom_id res chain seq x y z
N MET A 1 12.31 -14.75 0.21
CA MET A 1 10.94 -14.82 0.79
C MET A 1 10.70 -13.69 1.80
N ALA A 2 11.05 -12.43 1.48
CA ALA A 2 11.01 -11.33 2.46
C ALA A 2 9.69 -10.51 2.47
N GLY A 3 8.88 -10.59 1.41
CA GLY A 3 7.70 -9.72 1.28
C GLY A 3 6.47 -10.11 2.11
N GLY A 4 6.40 -11.34 2.64
CA GLY A 4 5.21 -11.85 3.34
C GLY A 4 5.00 -11.23 4.73
N ASP A 5 6.08 -11.08 5.50
CA ASP A 5 6.01 -10.55 6.87
C ASP A 5 5.78 -9.03 6.89
N ALA A 6 6.38 -8.29 5.95
CA ALA A 6 6.13 -6.85 5.80
C ALA A 6 4.64 -6.56 5.54
N VAL A 7 4.01 -7.31 4.62
CA VAL A 7 2.57 -7.20 4.33
C VAL A 7 1.72 -7.55 5.54
N ARG A 8 2.11 -8.59 6.30
CA ARG A 8 1.37 -8.99 7.51
C ARG A 8 1.40 -7.88 8.57
N SER A 9 2.56 -7.26 8.79
CA SER A 9 2.75 -6.16 9.74
C SER A 9 1.94 -4.92 9.34
N LEU A 10 1.98 -4.54 8.06
CA LEU A 10 1.18 -3.42 7.52
C LEU A 10 -0.32 -3.61 7.74
N LEU A 11 -0.84 -4.84 7.55
CA LEU A 11 -2.26 -5.15 7.70
C LEU A 11 -2.71 -5.39 9.17
N GLN A 12 -1.80 -5.30 10.14
CA GLN A 12 -2.16 -5.31 11.56
C GLN A 12 -2.55 -3.91 12.05
N ARG A 13 -2.03 -2.86 11.40
CA ARG A 13 -2.34 -1.47 11.73
C ARG A 13 -3.51 -0.99 10.88
N ARG A 14 -4.52 -0.42 11.54
CA ARG A 14 -5.62 0.29 10.89
C ARG A 14 -5.54 1.76 11.28
N ALA A 15 -5.93 2.64 10.36
CA ALA A 15 -6.17 4.02 10.68
C ALA A 15 -7.40 4.16 11.60
N PRO A 16 -7.55 5.30 12.31
CA PRO A 16 -8.68 5.53 13.22
C PRO A 16 -10.06 5.41 12.55
N ASP A 17 -10.13 5.67 11.24
CA ASP A 17 -11.34 5.52 10.42
C ASP A 17 -11.65 4.06 10.01
N GLY A 18 -10.84 3.10 10.46
CA GLY A 18 -10.98 1.67 10.17
C GLY A 18 -10.40 1.24 8.82
N SER A 19 -9.79 2.15 8.06
CA SER A 19 -9.10 1.83 6.80
C SER A 19 -7.72 1.19 7.02
N TYR A 20 -7.25 0.48 6.01
CA TYR A 20 -5.87 0.01 5.88
C TYR A 20 -5.09 1.03 5.09
N VAL A 21 -3.95 1.44 5.63
CA VAL A 21 -3.01 2.36 4.97
C VAL A 21 -1.78 1.57 4.55
N ILE A 22 -1.43 1.67 3.28
CA ILE A 22 -0.25 1.02 2.70
C ILE A 22 0.69 2.15 2.24
N PRO A 23 1.86 2.31 2.89
CA PRO A 23 2.90 3.20 2.42
C PRO A 23 3.51 2.67 1.12
N VAL A 24 3.53 3.50 0.09
CA VAL A 24 4.06 3.20 -1.25
C VAL A 24 5.07 4.27 -1.60
N ARG A 25 6.13 3.94 -2.32
CA ARG A 25 7.08 4.93 -2.83
C ARG A 25 6.38 5.85 -3.82
N ASN A 26 6.65 7.15 -3.75
CA ASN A 26 6.13 8.12 -4.72
C ASN A 26 6.93 8.04 -6.03
N THR A 27 6.62 7.04 -6.84
CA THR A 27 7.16 6.86 -8.20
C THR A 27 6.04 6.88 -9.24
N PRO A 28 6.32 7.24 -10.50
CA PRO A 28 5.32 7.17 -11.56
C PRO A 28 4.71 5.78 -11.73
N GLU A 29 5.52 4.72 -11.55
CA GLU A 29 5.05 3.33 -11.61
C GLU A 29 4.05 3.02 -10.48
N ALA A 30 4.33 3.49 -9.26
CA ALA A 30 3.44 3.29 -8.12
C ALA A 30 2.10 4.01 -8.34
N ARG A 31 2.11 5.25 -8.85
CA ARG A 31 0.89 6.00 -9.18
C ARG A 31 0.05 5.26 -10.21
N ALA A 32 0.66 4.80 -11.30
CA ALA A 32 -0.04 4.04 -12.34
C ALA A 32 -0.73 2.79 -11.76
N VAL A 33 -0.05 2.03 -10.90
CA VAL A 33 -0.64 0.85 -10.24
C VAL A 33 -1.82 1.20 -9.34
N LEU A 34 -1.74 2.32 -8.61
CA LEU A 34 -2.83 2.77 -7.72
C LEU A 34 -4.03 3.29 -8.53
N GLU A 35 -3.78 4.05 -9.59
CA GLU A 35 -4.81 4.62 -10.48
C GLU A 35 -5.52 3.53 -11.29
N GLU A 36 -4.78 2.60 -11.90
CA GLU A 36 -5.35 1.42 -12.58
C GLU A 36 -6.21 0.58 -11.64
N GLY A 37 -5.82 0.50 -10.37
CA GLY A 37 -6.56 -0.22 -9.33
C GLY A 37 -7.75 0.55 -8.76
N GLY A 38 -7.97 1.82 -9.14
CA GLY A 38 -8.99 2.69 -8.56
C GLY A 38 -8.81 2.88 -7.04
N VAL A 39 -7.57 2.91 -6.57
CA VAL A 39 -7.24 3.01 -5.14
C VAL A 39 -7.11 4.47 -4.76
N GLU A 40 -7.81 4.88 -3.71
CA GLU A 40 -7.63 6.21 -3.12
C GLU A 40 -6.26 6.30 -2.45
N TYR A 41 -5.51 7.36 -2.73
CA TYR A 41 -4.22 7.60 -2.11
C TYR A 41 -3.99 9.09 -1.84
N GLU A 42 -3.13 9.37 -0.85
CA GLU A 42 -2.69 10.71 -0.51
C GLU A 42 -1.17 10.81 -0.73
N GLU A 43 -0.71 11.95 -1.25
CA GLU A 43 0.71 12.21 -1.43
C GLU A 43 1.32 12.81 -0.16
N ALA A 44 2.38 12.19 0.34
CA ALA A 44 3.10 12.58 1.54
C ALA A 44 4.60 12.59 1.26
N GLY A 45 5.07 13.64 0.56
CA GLY A 45 6.48 13.79 0.20
C GLY A 45 6.96 12.69 -0.76
N ASP A 46 7.90 11.86 -0.31
CA ASP A 46 8.46 10.73 -1.07
C ASP A 46 7.62 9.45 -1.00
N MET A 47 6.46 9.52 -0.34
CA MET A 47 5.51 8.42 -0.19
C MET A 47 4.11 8.75 -0.73
N LEU A 48 3.37 7.70 -1.09
CA LEU A 48 1.93 7.69 -1.31
C LEU A 48 1.29 6.81 -0.24
N LEU A 49 0.25 7.30 0.40
CA LEU A 49 -0.51 6.60 1.42
C LEU A 49 -1.78 6.04 0.79
N ALA A 50 -1.70 4.82 0.27
CA ALA A 50 -2.83 4.13 -0.33
C ALA A 50 -3.80 3.64 0.74
N ARG A 51 -5.09 4.00 0.64
CA ARG A 51 -6.12 3.68 1.63
C ARG A 51 -7.14 2.71 1.06
N LEU A 52 -7.43 1.65 1.82
CA LEU A 52 -8.44 0.66 1.45
C LEU A 52 -9.28 0.24 2.66
N ARG A 53 -10.59 0.10 2.50
CA ARG A 53 -11.48 -0.40 3.56
C ARG A 53 -11.48 -1.93 3.70
N SER A 54 -11.21 -2.64 2.61
CA SER A 54 -11.20 -4.11 2.60
C SER A 54 -9.81 -4.67 2.89
N ARG A 55 -9.71 -5.54 3.91
CA ARG A 55 -8.48 -6.27 4.24
C ARG A 55 -7.97 -7.11 3.07
N ALA A 56 -8.89 -7.74 2.34
CA ALA A 56 -8.55 -8.61 1.21
C ALA A 56 -8.01 -7.79 0.02
N ALA A 57 -8.60 -6.61 -0.23
CA ALA A 57 -8.08 -5.68 -1.24
C ALA A 57 -6.71 -5.13 -0.83
N ALA A 58 -6.56 -4.68 0.42
CA ALA A 58 -5.31 -4.19 0.96
C ALA A 58 -4.19 -5.24 0.87
N LYS A 59 -4.49 -6.50 1.23
CA LYS A 59 -3.53 -7.60 1.09
C LYS A 59 -3.10 -7.84 -0.35
N ARG A 60 -4.04 -7.85 -1.29
CA ARG A 60 -3.73 -8.04 -2.71
C ARG A 60 -2.84 -6.92 -3.24
N LEU A 61 -3.21 -5.66 -2.95
CA LEU A 61 -2.43 -4.49 -3.34
C LEU A 61 -1.03 -4.53 -2.73
N ALA A 62 -0.92 -4.77 -1.42
CA ALA A 62 0.37 -4.81 -0.74
C ALA A 62 1.29 -5.92 -1.30
N LEU A 63 0.74 -7.09 -1.63
CA LEU A 63 1.50 -8.17 -2.29
C LEU A 63 1.94 -7.79 -3.71
N GLN A 64 1.08 -7.10 -4.47
CA GLN A 64 1.41 -6.63 -5.81
C GLN A 64 2.54 -5.58 -5.78
N LEU A 65 2.45 -4.60 -4.87
CA LEU A 65 3.46 -3.57 -4.68
C LEU A 65 4.78 -4.16 -4.15
N ALA A 66 4.72 -5.11 -3.21
CA ALA A 66 5.89 -5.80 -2.68
C ALA A 66 6.67 -6.54 -3.76
N LYS A 67 5.96 -7.24 -4.67
CA LYS A 67 6.59 -7.95 -5.79
C LYS A 67 7.34 -7.03 -6.75
N ARG A 68 6.92 -5.76 -6.82
CA ARG A 68 7.52 -4.72 -7.68
C ARG A 68 8.54 -3.85 -6.94
N GLY A 69 8.78 -4.08 -5.65
CA GLY A 69 9.68 -3.24 -4.85
C GLY A 69 9.18 -1.81 -4.64
N LEU A 70 7.86 -1.60 -4.71
CA LEU A 70 7.22 -0.29 -4.64
C LEU A 70 6.71 0.07 -3.23
N LEU A 71 6.71 -0.88 -2.29
CA LEU A 71 6.39 -0.57 -0.90
C LEU A 71 7.44 0.40 -0.35
N ALA A 72 6.98 1.43 0.33
CA ALA A 72 7.88 2.24 1.13
C ALA A 72 8.14 1.49 2.44
N GLU A 73 9.41 1.28 2.76
CA GLU A 73 9.77 0.74 4.07
C GLU A 73 9.46 1.83 5.12
N PRO A 74 8.88 1.44 6.27
CA PRO A 74 8.70 2.37 7.38
C PRO A 74 10.02 2.80 8.00
#